data_AF-A0A4V1K3L9-F1
#
_entry.id   AF-A0A4V1K3L9-F1
#
_cell.length_a   1.000
_cell.length_b   1.000
_cell.length_c   1.000
_cell.angle_alpha   90.00
_cell.angle_beta   90.00
_cell.angle_gamma   90.00
#
_symmetry.space_group_name_H-M   'P 1'
#
loop_
_entity.id
_entity.type
_entity.pdbx_description
1 polymer ?
#
loop_
_entity_poly.entity_id
_entity_poly.type
_entity_poly.pdbx_seq_one_letter_code
_entity_poly.pdbx_strand_id
1 'polypeptide(L)'
;MDKEYFKSISLLDFMLHLGAEMKGKDRKGFWFLAPYRSERNASLHIGYNNLWYDYGTGKGGDIFTLAGEMIGSYDFIRQAEYISQIMKIPMPDGYRPEPMPKVRQEPAFENIEVGLLCSRRLLNYLAGRGIPEGIARRYCVQVDYRLHGRYYYAVGFENIEHGFELRYPNKYKIQTIIYNQLESSEYSIMLF
;
A
#
# COMPACT_ATOMS: atom_id res chain seq x y z
N MET A 1 22.63 2.62 8.81
CA MET A 1 22.42 1.82 7.58
C MET A 1 21.20 2.41 6.87
N ASP A 2 21.31 2.69 5.57
CA ASP A 2 20.29 3.41 4.78
C ASP A 2 19.30 2.42 4.12
N LYS A 3 18.05 2.82 3.93
CA LYS A 3 16.99 2.03 3.27
C LYS A 3 17.38 1.62 1.84
N GLU A 4 18.10 2.50 1.14
CA GLU A 4 18.58 2.22 -0.22
C GLU A 4 19.62 1.09 -0.26
N TYR A 5 20.42 0.92 0.80
CA TYR A 5 21.33 -0.21 0.92
C TYR A 5 20.57 -1.54 0.92
N PHE A 6 19.53 -1.67 1.76
CA PHE A 6 18.73 -2.89 1.81
C PHE A 6 18.02 -3.20 0.50
N LYS A 7 17.52 -2.19 -0.21
CA LYS A 7 16.89 -2.39 -1.52
C LYS A 7 17.84 -2.89 -2.60
N SER A 8 19.13 -2.63 -2.46
CA SER A 8 20.17 -3.18 -3.34
C SER A 8 20.50 -4.66 -3.08
N ILE A 9 20.04 -5.21 -1.95
CA ILE A 9 20.22 -6.63 -1.65
C ILE A 9 19.40 -7.46 -2.64
N SER A 10 20.06 -8.43 -3.27
CA SER A 10 19.45 -9.37 -4.20
C SER A 10 18.43 -10.25 -3.49
N LEU A 11 17.18 -10.19 -3.95
CA LEU A 11 16.10 -11.07 -3.51
C LEU A 11 16.42 -12.53 -3.79
N LEU A 12 17.15 -12.82 -4.87
CA LEU A 12 17.61 -14.17 -5.16
C LEU A 12 18.55 -14.66 -4.06
N ASP A 13 19.55 -13.87 -3.71
CA ASP A 13 20.51 -14.25 -2.66
C ASP A 13 19.82 -14.37 -1.31
N PHE A 14 18.90 -13.45 -0.99
CA PHE A 14 18.08 -13.51 0.20
C PHE A 14 17.28 -14.83 0.30
N MET A 15 16.63 -15.23 -0.78
CA MET A 15 15.88 -16.49 -0.85
C MET A 15 16.78 -17.73 -0.69
N LEU A 16 17.97 -17.70 -1.29
CA LEU A 16 18.95 -18.80 -1.15
C LEU A 16 19.49 -18.89 0.29
N HIS A 17 19.77 -17.76 0.94
CA HIS A 17 20.20 -17.74 2.34
C HIS A 17 19.11 -18.18 3.31
N LEU A 18 17.85 -17.95 2.97
CA LEU A 18 16.70 -18.48 3.70
C LEU A 18 16.60 -20.02 3.59
N GLY A 19 17.29 -20.64 2.63
CA GLY A 19 17.17 -22.06 2.33
C GLY A 19 15.93 -22.39 1.49
N ALA A 20 15.35 -21.40 0.80
CA ALA A 20 14.19 -21.61 -0.05
C ALA A 20 14.56 -22.47 -1.27
N GLU A 21 13.68 -23.39 -1.63
CA GLU A 21 13.93 -24.31 -2.74
C GLU A 21 13.54 -23.67 -4.09
N MET A 22 14.53 -23.48 -4.96
CA MET A 22 14.29 -23.05 -6.34
C MET A 22 13.77 -24.21 -7.17
N LYS A 23 12.56 -24.07 -7.74
CA LYS A 23 11.94 -25.10 -8.60
C LYS A 23 12.17 -24.87 -10.09
N GLY A 24 12.56 -23.67 -10.50
CA GLY A 24 12.83 -23.39 -11.90
C GLY A 24 13.26 -21.96 -12.19
N LYS A 25 13.45 -21.66 -13.48
CA LYS A 25 13.74 -20.32 -13.98
C LYS A 25 13.10 -20.12 -15.35
N ASP A 26 12.84 -18.87 -15.69
CA ASP A 26 12.34 -18.46 -17.00
C ASP A 26 13.06 -17.19 -17.51
N ARG A 27 12.51 -16.57 -18.56
CA ARG A 27 13.07 -15.34 -19.13
C ARG A 27 12.92 -14.11 -18.23
N LYS A 28 12.04 -14.16 -17.23
CA LYS A 28 11.72 -13.04 -16.35
C LYS A 28 12.34 -13.19 -14.96
N GLY A 29 12.72 -14.40 -14.55
CA GLY A 29 13.35 -14.64 -13.25
C GLY A 29 13.34 -16.10 -12.81
N PHE A 30 13.16 -16.29 -11.50
CA PHE A 30 13.31 -17.56 -10.81
C PHE A 30 12.01 -17.94 -10.09
N TRP A 31 11.73 -19.24 -10.04
CA TRP A 31 10.54 -19.80 -9.40
C TRP A 31 10.93 -20.54 -8.12
N PHE A 32 10.23 -20.23 -7.03
CA PHE A 32 10.40 -20.78 -5.70
C PHE A 32 9.08 -21.30 -5.14
N LEU A 33 9.17 -22.23 -4.18
CA LEU A 33 8.07 -22.43 -3.25
C LEU A 33 7.99 -21.23 -2.30
N ALA A 34 6.78 -20.72 -2.05
CA ALA A 34 6.52 -19.65 -1.11
C ALA A 34 6.90 -20.11 0.32
N PRO A 35 7.93 -19.52 0.95
CA PRO A 35 8.51 -20.07 2.18
C PRO A 35 7.64 -19.84 3.42
N TYR A 36 6.67 -18.92 3.34
CA TYR A 36 5.73 -18.58 4.42
C TYR A 36 4.42 -19.38 4.38
N ARG A 37 4.28 -20.36 3.49
CA ARG A 37 3.10 -21.24 3.43
C ARG A 37 3.43 -22.63 2.91
N SER A 38 2.59 -23.60 3.22
CA SER A 38 2.75 -24.96 2.68
C SER A 38 2.17 -25.04 1.27
N GLU A 39 3.01 -25.24 0.26
CA GLU A 39 2.57 -25.47 -1.12
C GLU A 39 3.34 -26.58 -1.83
N ARG A 40 2.70 -27.20 -2.83
CA ARG A 40 3.29 -28.30 -3.63
C ARG A 40 3.92 -27.82 -4.94
N ASN A 41 3.37 -26.77 -5.54
CA ASN A 41 3.81 -26.20 -6.80
C ASN A 41 4.37 -24.80 -6.56
N ALA A 42 5.51 -24.48 -7.17
CA ALA A 42 6.09 -23.15 -7.07
C ALA A 42 5.15 -22.09 -7.66
N SER A 43 4.94 -21.04 -6.89
CA SER A 43 4.11 -19.90 -7.29
C SER A 43 4.73 -18.55 -6.93
N LEU A 44 5.84 -18.56 -6.19
CA LEU A 44 6.62 -17.38 -5.89
C LEU A 44 7.65 -17.15 -7.01
N HIS A 45 7.57 -15.98 -7.65
CA HIS A 45 8.50 -15.55 -8.70
C HIS A 45 9.39 -14.43 -8.19
N ILE A 46 10.70 -14.55 -8.38
CA ILE A 46 11.69 -13.50 -8.14
C ILE A 46 12.21 -13.02 -9.49
N GLY A 47 11.90 -11.76 -9.84
CA GLY A 47 12.28 -11.16 -11.09
C GLY A 47 13.73 -10.66 -11.11
N TYR A 48 14.33 -10.60 -12.30
CA TYR A 48 15.67 -9.99 -12.48
C TYR A 48 15.72 -8.49 -12.15
N ASN A 49 14.55 -7.84 -12.05
CA ASN A 49 14.39 -6.46 -11.60
C ASN A 49 14.38 -6.32 -10.06
N ASN A 50 14.71 -7.39 -9.33
CA ASN A 50 14.75 -7.42 -7.87
C ASN A 50 13.38 -7.14 -7.21
N LEU A 51 12.30 -7.58 -7.85
CA LEU A 51 10.95 -7.61 -7.28
C LEU A 51 10.45 -9.05 -7.19
N TRP A 52 9.59 -9.32 -6.22
CA TRP A 52 8.92 -10.61 -6.08
C TRP A 52 7.42 -10.50 -6.36
N TYR A 53 6.83 -11.63 -6.76
CA TYR A 53 5.38 -11.78 -6.87
C TYR A 53 4.97 -13.22 -6.54
N ASP A 54 4.01 -13.40 -5.64
CA ASP A 54 3.38 -14.69 -5.34
C ASP A 54 2.06 -14.81 -6.09
N TYR A 55 2.02 -15.66 -7.11
CA TYR A 55 0.82 -15.92 -7.90
C TYR A 55 -0.27 -16.68 -7.13
N GLY A 56 0.06 -17.33 -6.01
CA GLY A 56 -0.91 -18.00 -5.15
C GLY A 56 -1.67 -17.04 -4.23
N THR A 57 -1.07 -15.90 -3.87
CA THR A 57 -1.70 -14.90 -2.98
C THR A 57 -1.99 -13.56 -3.66
N GLY A 58 -1.43 -13.32 -4.85
CA GLY A 58 -1.55 -12.06 -5.59
C GLY A 58 -0.71 -10.91 -5.04
N LYS A 59 0.20 -11.20 -4.10
CA LYS A 59 1.07 -10.21 -3.43
C LYS A 59 2.42 -10.08 -4.13
N GLY A 60 3.09 -8.96 -3.92
CA GLY A 60 4.44 -8.73 -4.45
C GLY A 60 5.04 -7.42 -3.97
N GLY A 61 6.31 -7.19 -4.31
CA GLY A 61 7.01 -5.97 -3.96
C GLY A 61 8.53 -6.14 -3.89
N ASP A 62 9.16 -5.40 -2.99
CA ASP A 62 10.60 -5.43 -2.73
C ASP A 62 10.96 -6.36 -1.54
N ILE A 63 12.25 -6.40 -1.17
CA ILE A 63 12.76 -7.22 -0.07
C ILE A 63 12.09 -6.96 1.28
N PHE A 64 11.66 -5.71 1.56
CA PHE A 64 10.97 -5.39 2.82
C PHE A 64 9.57 -5.97 2.84
N THR A 65 8.85 -5.86 1.72
CA THR A 65 7.51 -6.48 1.62
C THR A 65 7.59 -8.01 1.72
N LEU A 66 8.62 -8.64 1.13
CA LEU A 66 8.82 -10.08 1.26
C LEU A 66 9.15 -10.48 2.70
N ALA A 67 10.08 -9.78 3.32
CA ALA A 67 10.44 -10.00 4.72
C ALA A 67 9.22 -9.83 5.63
N GLY A 68 8.40 -8.81 5.39
CA GLY A 68 7.17 -8.54 6.14
C GLY A 68 6.17 -9.68 6.03
N GLU A 69 6.00 -10.27 4.85
CA GLU A 69 5.15 -11.46 4.65
C GLU A 69 5.72 -12.70 5.37
N MET A 70 7.04 -12.84 5.48
CA MET A 70 7.67 -13.94 6.22
C MET A 70 7.49 -13.84 7.73
N ILE A 71 7.60 -12.63 8.29
CA ILE A 71 7.54 -12.41 9.74
C ILE A 71 6.17 -11.94 10.24
N GLY A 72 5.21 -11.71 9.34
CA GLY A 72 3.88 -11.19 9.68
C GLY A 72 3.91 -9.77 10.27
N SER A 73 4.87 -8.94 9.88
CA SER A 73 5.07 -7.59 10.44
C SER A 73 5.34 -6.56 9.36
N TYR A 74 4.64 -5.44 9.44
CA TYR A 74 4.87 -4.25 8.61
C TYR A 74 5.84 -3.25 9.26
N ASP A 75 6.34 -3.55 10.46
CA ASP A 75 7.35 -2.73 11.13
C ASP A 75 8.71 -2.81 10.40
N PHE A 76 9.20 -1.65 9.98
CA PHE A 76 10.42 -1.53 9.18
C PHE A 76 11.66 -2.05 9.92
N ILE A 77 11.77 -1.81 11.23
CA ILE A 77 12.94 -2.21 12.01
C ILE A 77 12.99 -3.74 12.10
N ARG A 78 11.87 -4.38 12.41
CA ARG A 78 11.77 -5.85 12.44
C ARG A 78 12.06 -6.48 11.08
N GLN A 79 11.60 -5.86 9.99
CA GLN A 79 11.92 -6.34 8.63
C GLN A 79 13.42 -6.20 8.34
N ALA A 80 14.03 -5.06 8.66
CA ALA A 80 15.46 -4.83 8.47
C ALA A 80 16.32 -5.81 9.29
N GLU A 81 15.98 -6.02 10.57
CA GLU A 81 16.63 -6.99 11.46
C GLU A 81 16.57 -8.40 10.87
N TYR A 82 15.39 -8.82 10.41
CA TYR A 82 15.21 -10.12 9.79
C TYR A 82 16.05 -10.28 8.53
N ILE A 83 16.05 -9.27 7.65
CA ILE A 83 16.88 -9.27 6.44
C ILE A 83 18.38 -9.37 6.80
N SER A 84 18.85 -8.56 7.75
CA SER A 84 20.23 -8.58 8.21
C SER A 84 20.64 -9.94 8.78
N GLN A 85 19.77 -10.60 9.55
CA GLN A 85 20.01 -11.93 10.11
C GLN A 85 20.17 -12.98 9.01
N ILE A 86 19.24 -13.03 8.05
CA ILE A 86 19.29 -13.98 6.94
C ILE A 86 20.53 -13.75 6.07
N MET A 87 20.84 -12.49 5.76
CA MET A 87 21.98 -12.12 4.94
C MET A 87 23.32 -12.15 5.68
N LYS A 88 23.33 -12.46 6.99
CA LYS A 88 24.50 -12.43 7.87
C LYS A 88 25.28 -11.12 7.79
N ILE A 89 24.55 -10.00 7.63
CA ILE A 89 25.13 -8.66 7.59
C ILE A 89 25.28 -8.19 9.03
N PRO A 90 26.50 -7.81 9.47
CA PRO A 90 26.69 -7.25 10.81
C PRO A 90 25.83 -6.01 10.98
N MET A 91 24.87 -6.06 11.89
CA MET A 91 24.14 -4.86 12.30
C MET A 91 25.10 -4.07 13.20
N PRO A 92 25.44 -2.81 12.89
CA PRO A 92 26.30 -2.04 13.76
C PRO A 92 25.64 -1.94 15.15
N ASP A 93 26.43 -2.21 16.20
CA ASP A 93 25.99 -2.07 17.59
C ASP A 93 25.43 -0.66 17.78
N GLY A 94 24.17 -0.61 18.21
CA GLY A 94 23.48 0.66 18.44
C GLY A 94 23.01 1.35 17.16
N TYR A 95 22.43 0.61 16.19
CA TYR A 95 21.45 1.21 15.29
C TYR A 95 20.27 1.73 16.11
N ARG A 96 20.45 2.93 16.69
CA ARG A 96 19.35 3.85 16.89
C ARG A 96 18.91 4.20 15.48
N PRO A 97 17.64 3.95 15.08
CA PRO A 97 17.13 4.72 13.98
C PRO A 97 17.47 6.17 14.34
N GLU A 98 18.20 6.88 13.46
CA GLU A 98 17.89 8.30 13.37
C GLU A 98 16.37 8.30 13.30
N PRO A 99 15.66 8.96 14.23
CA PRO A 99 14.22 9.01 14.15
C PRO A 99 14.00 9.32 12.69
N MET A 100 13.37 8.38 11.96
CA MET A 100 12.95 8.65 10.58
C MET A 100 12.47 10.07 10.70
N PRO A 101 12.98 11.04 9.90
CA PRO A 101 12.40 12.36 9.97
C PRO A 101 10.94 12.02 9.97
N LYS A 102 10.24 12.43 11.04
CA LYS A 102 8.81 12.45 10.97
C LYS A 102 8.67 13.49 9.86
N VAL A 103 8.73 13.06 8.60
CA VAL A 103 7.58 13.06 7.75
C VAL A 103 6.47 12.65 8.71
N ARG A 104 6.04 13.66 9.50
CA ARG A 104 4.65 14.04 9.52
C ARG A 104 4.24 13.62 8.14
N GLN A 105 3.49 12.52 8.04
CA GLN A 105 2.63 12.42 6.89
C GLN A 105 1.91 13.76 7.00
N GLU A 106 2.41 14.77 6.28
CA GLU A 106 1.72 16.03 6.15
C GLU A 106 0.36 15.53 5.75
N PRO A 107 -0.67 15.77 6.57
CA PRO A 107 -1.94 15.13 6.36
C PRO A 107 -2.24 15.35 4.90
N ALA A 108 -2.28 14.26 4.12
CA ALA A 108 -2.27 14.39 2.67
C ALA A 108 -3.47 15.26 2.24
N PHE A 109 -4.47 15.34 3.12
CA PHE A 109 -5.64 16.18 3.05
C PHE A 109 -5.61 17.22 4.17
N GLU A 110 -5.70 18.48 3.80
CA GLU A 110 -5.86 19.63 4.68
C GLU A 110 -7.17 20.35 4.33
N ASN A 111 -7.72 21.15 5.24
CA ASN A 111 -8.92 21.97 5.01
C ASN A 111 -10.08 21.17 4.40
N ILE A 112 -10.47 20.06 5.05
CA ILE A 112 -11.57 19.23 4.59
C ILE A 112 -12.89 19.89 4.99
N GLU A 113 -13.75 20.15 4.01
CA GLU A 113 -15.10 20.67 4.21
C GLU A 113 -16.11 19.71 3.56
N VAL A 114 -17.11 19.31 4.33
CA VAL A 114 -18.18 18.42 3.86
C VAL A 114 -19.45 19.24 3.72
N GLY A 115 -20.06 19.19 2.54
CA GLY A 115 -21.25 19.96 2.23
C GLY A 115 -22.21 19.23 1.29
N LEU A 116 -23.32 19.92 1.00
CA LEU A 116 -24.32 19.43 0.05
C LEU A 116 -23.68 19.21 -1.32
N LEU A 117 -24.04 18.11 -1.99
CA LEU A 117 -23.58 17.82 -3.33
C LEU A 117 -24.18 18.80 -4.35
N CYS A 118 -23.48 19.90 -4.62
CA CYS A 118 -23.94 20.99 -5.48
C CYS A 118 -23.19 21.09 -6.82
N SER A 119 -21.97 20.55 -6.90
CA SER A 119 -21.17 20.63 -8.13
C SER A 119 -21.82 19.92 -9.32
N ARG A 120 -22.12 20.69 -10.38
CA ARG A 120 -22.68 20.17 -11.63
C ARG A 120 -21.77 19.13 -12.28
N ARG A 121 -20.44 19.28 -12.12
CA ARG A 121 -19.47 18.30 -12.65
C ARG A 121 -19.58 16.96 -11.93
N LEU A 122 -19.72 16.96 -10.60
CA LEU A 122 -19.91 15.74 -9.82
C LEU A 122 -21.26 15.09 -10.13
N LEU A 123 -22.32 15.90 -10.25
CA LEU A 123 -23.65 15.42 -10.63
C LEU A 123 -23.66 14.78 -12.02
N ASN A 124 -23.00 15.40 -13.01
CA ASN A 124 -22.86 14.84 -14.34
C ASN A 124 -22.05 13.53 -14.34
N TYR A 125 -21.03 13.44 -13.49
CA TYR A 125 -20.25 12.21 -13.30
C TYR A 125 -21.12 11.06 -12.77
N LEU A 126 -21.94 11.34 -11.74
CA LEU A 126 -22.87 10.35 -11.18
C LEU A 126 -23.98 9.98 -12.16
N ALA A 127 -24.51 10.95 -12.91
CA ALA A 127 -25.47 10.71 -13.97
C ALA A 127 -24.89 9.80 -15.07
N GLY A 128 -23.63 10.01 -15.46
CA GLY A 128 -22.90 9.12 -16.38
C GLY A 128 -22.68 7.70 -15.83
N ARG A 129 -22.84 7.50 -14.51
CA ARG A 129 -22.85 6.19 -13.84
C ARG A 129 -24.27 5.64 -13.59
N GLY A 130 -25.30 6.29 -14.14
CA GLY A 130 -26.69 5.87 -13.99
C GLY A 130 -27.32 6.24 -12.65
N ILE A 131 -26.71 7.14 -11.86
CA ILE A 131 -27.25 7.57 -10.57
C ILE A 131 -28.04 8.88 -10.77
N PRO A 132 -29.38 8.88 -10.55
CA PRO A 132 -30.19 10.09 -10.70
C PRO A 132 -29.82 11.17 -9.68
N GLU A 133 -29.93 12.44 -10.07
CA GLU A 133 -29.57 13.59 -9.22
C GLU A 133 -30.27 13.58 -7.85
N GLY A 134 -31.56 13.21 -7.79
CA GLY A 134 -32.29 13.12 -6.52
C GLY A 134 -31.77 12.04 -5.58
N ILE A 135 -31.24 10.93 -6.11
CA ILE A 135 -30.60 9.87 -5.33
C ILE A 135 -29.20 10.31 -4.91
N ALA A 136 -28.43 10.89 -5.84
CA ALA A 136 -27.10 11.41 -5.56
C ALA A 136 -27.10 12.44 -4.42
N ARG A 137 -28.00 13.43 -4.45
CA ARG A 137 -28.09 14.46 -3.41
C ARG A 137 -28.56 13.93 -2.06
N ARG A 138 -29.22 12.76 -2.03
CA ARG A 138 -29.72 12.14 -0.79
C ARG A 138 -28.64 11.35 -0.07
N TYR A 139 -27.77 10.67 -0.82
CA TYR A 139 -26.82 9.69 -0.25
C TYR A 139 -25.35 10.06 -0.44
N CYS A 140 -25.05 11.11 -1.19
CA CYS A 140 -23.69 11.58 -1.39
C CYS A 140 -23.54 13.01 -0.90
N VAL A 141 -22.33 13.34 -0.48
CA VAL A 141 -21.90 14.69 -0.13
C VAL A 141 -20.85 15.19 -1.13
N GLN A 142 -20.65 16.50 -1.17
CA GLN A 142 -19.43 17.06 -1.75
C GLN A 142 -18.40 17.20 -0.64
N VAL A 143 -17.18 16.74 -0.91
CA VAL A 143 -16.03 16.90 -0.01
C VAL A 143 -14.99 17.75 -0.71
N ASP A 144 -14.76 18.95 -0.18
CA ASP A 144 -13.74 19.89 -0.61
C ASP A 144 -12.50 19.69 0.27
N TYR A 145 -11.30 19.66 -0.32
CA TYR A 145 -10.06 19.39 0.42
C TYR A 145 -8.84 20.00 -0.27
N ARG A 146 -7.75 20.19 0.47
CA ARG A 146 -6.44 20.60 -0.03
C ARG A 146 -5.48 19.41 0.03
N LEU A 147 -4.82 19.09 -1.09
CA LEU A 147 -3.81 18.04 -1.18
C LEU A 147 -2.56 18.61 -1.85
N HIS A 148 -1.41 18.51 -1.17
CA HIS A 148 -0.14 19.10 -1.63
C HIS A 148 -0.27 20.57 -2.07
N GLY A 149 -0.98 21.38 -1.27
CA GLY A 149 -1.19 22.81 -1.53
C GLY A 149 -2.19 23.14 -2.66
N ARG A 150 -2.85 22.14 -3.28
CA ARG A 150 -3.87 22.34 -4.32
C ARG A 150 -5.26 22.00 -3.81
N TYR A 151 -6.26 22.77 -4.22
CA TYR A 151 -7.66 22.52 -3.88
C TYR A 151 -8.29 21.48 -4.84
N TYR A 152 -9.04 20.56 -4.27
CA TYR A 152 -9.78 19.51 -4.96
C TYR A 152 -11.17 19.36 -4.34
N TYR A 153 -12.05 18.71 -5.08
CA TYR A 153 -13.39 18.35 -4.60
C TYR A 153 -13.82 17.01 -5.20
N ALA A 154 -14.53 16.21 -4.40
CA ALA A 154 -14.94 14.86 -4.78
C ALA A 154 -16.36 14.55 -4.29
N VAL A 155 -16.96 13.48 -4.84
CA VAL A 155 -18.15 12.86 -4.24
C VAL A 155 -17.71 12.07 -3.03
N GLY A 156 -18.30 12.32 -1.86
CA GLY A 156 -18.13 11.49 -0.66
C GLY A 156 -19.30 10.53 -0.49
N PHE A 157 -19.01 9.26 -0.25
CA PHE A 157 -19.97 8.25 0.16
C PHE A 157 -19.74 7.92 1.63
N GLU A 158 -20.74 8.17 2.48
CA GLU A 158 -20.62 7.84 3.89
C GLU A 158 -20.54 6.32 4.08
N ASN A 159 -19.63 5.86 4.92
CA ASN A 159 -19.46 4.46 5.30
C ASN A 159 -20.09 4.20 6.68
N ILE A 160 -20.09 2.93 7.10
CA ILE A 160 -20.71 2.50 8.37
C ILE A 160 -20.01 3.02 9.63
N GLU A 161 -18.80 3.54 9.50
CA GLU A 161 -18.06 4.16 10.60
C GLU A 161 -18.24 5.68 10.65
N HIS A 162 -19.07 6.28 9.77
CA HIS A 162 -19.25 7.73 9.58
C HIS A 162 -18.08 8.43 8.89
N GLY A 163 -17.26 7.64 8.20
CA GLY A 163 -16.27 8.16 7.28
C GLY A 163 -16.75 8.30 5.85
N PHE A 164 -15.98 8.99 5.01
CA PHE A 164 -16.32 9.19 3.60
C PHE A 164 -15.35 8.46 2.70
N GLU A 165 -15.88 7.68 1.76
CA GLU A 165 -15.17 7.22 0.56
C GLU A 165 -15.22 8.29 -0.53
N LEU A 166 -14.07 8.83 -0.92
CA LEU A 166 -14.03 9.85 -1.97
C LEU A 166 -13.99 9.23 -3.38
N ARG A 167 -14.72 9.84 -4.32
CA ARG A 167 -14.66 9.53 -5.76
C ARG A 167 -14.51 10.81 -6.56
N TYR A 168 -13.39 10.92 -7.28
CA TYR A 168 -13.11 12.04 -8.18
C TYR A 168 -13.47 11.69 -9.63
N PRO A 169 -14.11 12.60 -10.38
CA PRO A 169 -14.32 12.42 -11.81
C PRO A 169 -13.01 12.60 -12.59
N ASN A 170 -12.22 11.52 -12.67
CA ASN A 170 -11.11 11.38 -13.60
C ASN A 170 -11.16 10.01 -14.27
N LYS A 171 -10.87 9.97 -15.57
CA LYS A 171 -11.00 8.80 -16.45
C LYS A 171 -9.94 7.72 -16.15
N TYR A 172 -8.94 8.02 -15.31
CA TYR A 172 -7.73 7.19 -15.14
C TYR A 172 -7.28 6.93 -13.69
N LYS A 173 -8.04 7.37 -12.66
CA LYS A 173 -7.66 7.08 -11.28
C LYS A 173 -8.86 7.13 -10.36
N ILE A 174 -9.23 5.98 -9.82
CA ILE A 174 -10.14 5.87 -8.69
C ILE A 174 -9.25 5.83 -7.45
N GLN A 175 -9.39 6.81 -6.55
CA GLN A 175 -8.77 6.77 -5.23
C GLN A 175 -9.90 6.66 -4.22
N THR A 176 -10.10 5.48 -3.65
CA THR A 176 -10.91 5.32 -2.43
C THR A 176 -10.07 5.84 -1.26
N ILE A 177 -10.59 6.79 -0.51
CA ILE A 177 -9.97 7.31 0.72
C ILE A 177 -11.05 7.18 1.77
N ILE A 178 -10.78 6.53 2.90
CA ILE A 178 -11.71 6.34 4.02
C ILE A 178 -11.43 7.45 5.03
N TYR A 179 -12.34 8.40 5.21
CA TYR A 179 -12.20 9.44 6.23
C TYR A 179 -12.66 8.91 7.59
N ASN A 180 -11.82 8.26 8.40
CA ASN A 180 -12.12 8.15 9.85
C ASN A 180 -10.89 7.92 10.76
N GLN A 181 -9.69 8.24 10.29
CA GLN A 181 -8.45 7.99 11.04
C GLN A 181 -7.54 9.21 11.04
N LEU A 182 -7.97 10.28 11.71
CA LEU A 182 -7.05 11.35 12.10
C LEU A 182 -6.91 11.55 13.62
N GLU A 183 -7.53 10.68 14.45
CA GLU A 183 -7.22 10.66 15.89
C GLU A 183 -6.84 9.30 16.49
N SER A 184 -6.85 8.21 15.73
CA SER A 184 -6.41 6.90 16.23
C SER A 184 -5.43 6.26 15.27
N SER A 185 -4.17 6.20 15.71
CA SER A 185 -3.19 5.25 15.21
C SER A 185 -3.75 3.84 15.25
N GLU A 186 -3.38 3.04 14.27
CA GLU A 186 -3.80 1.66 14.02
C GLU A 186 -5.08 1.52 13.18
N TYR A 187 -5.11 0.47 12.36
CA TYR A 187 -6.09 0.06 11.36
C TYR A 187 -5.77 0.43 9.90
N SER A 188 -5.66 -0.64 9.12
CA SER A 188 -5.24 -0.74 7.73
C SER A 188 -6.38 -0.31 6.81
N ILE A 189 -6.05 0.48 5.79
CA ILE A 189 -6.95 0.83 4.70
C ILE A 189 -7.28 -0.47 3.93
N MET A 190 -8.53 -0.94 4.00
CA MET A 190 -9.05 -1.94 3.06
C MET A 190 -9.54 -1.21 1.79
N LEU A 191 -8.94 -1.55 0.65
CA LEU A 191 -9.42 -1.19 -0.67
C LEU A 191 -10.23 -2.38 -1.21
N PHE A 192 -11.52 -2.18 -1.46
CA PHE A 192 -12.30 -3.02 -2.40
C PHE A 192 -12.24 -2.40 -3.81
#